data_AF-A0AAD8TTG4-F1
#
_entry.id   AF-A0AAD8TTG4-F1
#
_cell.length_a   1.000
_cell.length_b   1.000
_cell.length_c   1.000
_cell.angle_alpha   90.00
_cell.angle_beta   90.00
_cell.angle_gamma   90.00
#
_symmetry.space_group_name_H-M   'P 1'
#
loop_
_entity.id
_entity.type
_entity.pdbx_description
1 polymer ?
#
loop_
_entity_poly.entity_id
_entity_poly.type
_entity_poly.pdbx_seq_one_letter_code
_entity_poly.pdbx_strand_id
1 'polypeptide(L)'
;MPPCHRGSSGFRGVRARPSGRFYAEIRAGGFRLTLGTYNTPELAARAYDAAAWRFRRPQRDMNFPDVESLEDRRRHRQVQRRIAIAEHDEQLMRQWRAQFPNDVDNTDAFFADLRAQRRSNRRHHRAVAEFELDNPNTTWAKNDPRWDDIWTETTSDDE
;
A
#
# COMPACT_ATOMS: atom_id res chain seq x y z
N MET A 1 10.94 15.80 24.29
CA MET A 1 11.78 16.33 23.20
C MET A 1 11.02 17.48 22.53
N PRO A 2 11.56 18.70 22.41
CA PRO A 2 10.82 19.81 21.83
C PRO A 2 10.66 19.61 20.31
N PRO A 3 9.55 20.03 19.69
CA PRO A 3 9.41 20.04 18.25
C PRO A 3 10.46 20.98 17.65
N CYS A 4 11.29 20.43 16.79
CA CYS A 4 12.33 21.15 16.06
C CYS A 4 11.71 22.20 15.13
N HIS A 5 11.60 23.42 15.66
CA HIS A 5 11.58 24.73 15.00
C HIS A 5 11.30 24.69 13.50
N ARG A 6 10.04 24.92 13.12
CA ARG A 6 9.68 25.34 11.76
C ARG A 6 10.45 26.63 11.47
N GLY A 7 11.26 26.65 10.42
CA GLY A 7 12.03 27.83 10.03
C GLY A 7 11.12 28.99 9.63
N SER A 8 11.70 30.10 9.14
CA SER A 8 10.95 31.29 8.68
C SER A 8 9.89 31.03 7.61
N SER A 9 9.93 29.88 6.95
CA SER A 9 8.97 29.42 5.96
C SER A 9 7.75 28.69 6.54
N GLY A 10 7.75 28.34 7.83
CA GLY A 10 6.68 27.55 8.46
C GLY A 10 6.67 26.06 8.10
N PHE A 11 7.51 25.61 7.16
CA PHE A 11 7.55 24.23 6.66
C PHE A 11 8.93 23.59 6.80
N ARG A 12 8.95 22.27 7.02
CA ARG A 12 10.17 21.47 7.13
C ARG A 12 10.83 21.32 5.76
N GLY A 13 12.15 21.51 5.73
CA GLY A 13 12.94 21.42 4.49
C GLY A 13 12.70 22.55 3.50
N VAL A 14 11.91 23.58 3.85
CA VAL A 14 11.67 24.76 3.02
C VAL A 14 12.45 25.94 3.58
N ARG A 15 13.15 26.68 2.73
CA ARG A 15 13.89 27.88 3.13
C ARG A 15 13.50 29.05 2.24
N ALA A 16 13.25 30.19 2.88
CA ALA A 16 12.92 31.43 2.21
C ALA A 16 14.19 32.19 1.83
N ARG A 17 14.19 32.78 0.63
CA ARG A 17 15.20 33.72 0.17
C ARG A 17 14.66 35.15 0.34
N PRO A 18 15.51 36.17 0.57
CA PRO A 18 15.06 37.57 0.61
C PRO A 18 14.39 38.04 -0.70
N SER A 19 14.59 37.31 -1.80
CA SER A 19 13.88 37.54 -3.07
C SER A 19 12.41 37.08 -3.07
N GLY A 20 11.88 36.54 -1.97
CA GLY A 20 10.52 36.00 -1.89
C GLY A 20 10.34 34.61 -2.53
N ARG A 21 11.41 33.96 -3.00
CA ARG A 21 11.37 32.60 -3.54
C ARG A 21 11.69 31.58 -2.44
N PHE A 22 11.10 30.39 -2.56
CA PHE A 22 11.31 29.29 -1.64
C PHE A 22 12.11 28.20 -2.32
N TYR A 23 12.99 27.53 -1.58
CA TYR A 23 13.65 26.33 -2.09
C TYR A 23 13.45 25.18 -1.12
N ALA A 24 13.32 23.98 -1.68
CA ALA A 24 13.12 22.76 -0.92
C ALA A 24 14.41 21.94 -0.92
N GLU A 25 14.78 21.44 0.25
CA GLU A 25 15.95 20.59 0.43
C GLU A 25 15.66 19.44 1.37
N ILE A 26 16.25 18.29 1.07
CA ILE A 26 16.18 17.11 1.92
C ILE A 26 17.58 16.60 2.22
N ARG A 27 17.80 16.21 3.48
CA ARG A 27 19.00 15.52 3.91
C ARG A 27 18.69 14.03 4.02
N ALA A 28 19.47 13.18 3.38
CA ALA A 28 19.33 11.73 3.45
C ALA A 28 20.73 11.09 3.49
N GLY A 29 20.98 10.23 4.48
CA GLY A 29 22.23 9.47 4.56
C GLY A 29 23.52 10.30 4.53
N GLY A 30 23.52 11.53 5.08
CA GLY A 30 24.68 12.43 5.07
C GLY A 30 24.78 13.35 3.84
N PHE A 31 23.98 13.14 2.80
CA PHE A 31 23.95 13.99 1.61
C PHE A 31 22.80 15.00 1.67
N ARG A 32 23.01 16.17 1.06
CA ARG A 32 21.99 17.23 0.90
C ARG A 32 21.56 17.27 -0.56
N LEU A 33 20.29 16.98 -0.80
CA LEU A 33 19.67 17.07 -2.12
C LEU A 33 18.79 18.31 -2.19
N THR A 34 19.08 19.20 -3.13
CA THR A 34 18.24 20.35 -3.46
C THR A 34 17.16 19.89 -4.44
N LEU A 35 15.89 20.04 -4.05
CA LEU A 35 14.75 19.53 -4.80
C LEU A 35 14.24 20.52 -5.85
N GLY A 36 14.53 21.81 -5.65
CA GLY A 36 14.17 22.87 -6.59
C GLY A 36 13.88 24.20 -5.92
N THR A 37 13.51 25.18 -6.74
CA THR A 37 13.04 26.49 -6.29
C THR A 37 11.60 26.71 -6.75
N TYR A 38 10.76 27.21 -5.84
CA TYR A 38 9.32 27.36 -5.98
C TYR A 38 8.89 28.76 -5.60
N ASN A 39 7.74 29.18 -6.11
CA ASN A 39 7.19 30.51 -5.86
C ASN A 39 6.40 30.58 -4.55
N THR A 40 5.82 29.46 -4.12
CA THR A 40 5.05 29.38 -2.87
C THR A 40 5.70 28.41 -1.88
N PRO A 41 5.57 28.66 -0.57
CA PRO A 41 6.12 27.77 0.44
C PRO A 41 5.38 26.42 0.47
N GLU A 42 4.10 26.38 0.12
CA GLU A 42 3.29 25.16 0.06
C GLU A 42 3.77 24.23 -1.06
N LEU A 43 4.09 24.76 -2.23
CA LEU A 43 4.63 23.95 -3.33
C LEU A 43 6.00 23.37 -2.97
N ALA A 44 6.86 24.17 -2.33
CA ALA A 44 8.14 23.70 -1.83
C ALA A 44 7.97 22.60 -0.78
N ALA A 45 7.01 22.76 0.13
CA ALA A 45 6.71 21.76 1.16
C ALA A 45 6.17 20.46 0.56
N ARG A 46 5.34 20.52 -0.50
CA ARG A 46 4.87 19.33 -1.23
C ARG A 46 6.01 18.60 -1.93
N ALA A 47 6.95 19.35 -2.53
CA ALA A 47 8.14 18.77 -3.12
C ALA A 47 9.02 18.06 -2.09
N TYR A 48 9.15 18.65 -0.89
CA TYR A 48 9.83 18.02 0.24
C TYR A 48 9.14 16.71 0.65
N ASP A 49 7.82 16.71 0.78
CA ASP A 49 7.06 15.51 1.19
C ASP A 49 7.15 14.39 0.14
N ALA A 50 7.08 14.73 -1.15
CA ALA A 50 7.29 13.77 -2.23
C ALA A 50 8.70 13.14 -2.18
N ALA A 51 9.73 13.94 -1.88
CA ALA A 51 11.07 13.42 -1.69
C ALA A 51 11.18 12.58 -0.41
N ALA A 52 10.61 13.04 0.71
CA ALA A 52 10.60 12.32 1.97
C ALA A 52 9.91 10.95 1.83
N TRP A 53 8.85 10.87 1.03
CA TRP A 53 8.16 9.64 0.67
C TRP A 53 9.06 8.69 -0.11
N ARG A 54 9.79 9.19 -1.12
CA ARG A 54 10.81 8.39 -1.85
C ARG A 54 11.91 7.85 -0.94
N PHE A 55 12.30 8.61 0.09
CA PHE A 55 13.27 8.18 1.10
C PHE A 55 12.66 7.37 2.25
N ARG A 56 11.38 6.97 2.15
CA ARG A 56 10.66 6.18 3.17
C ARG A 56 10.72 6.77 4.58
N ARG A 57 10.72 8.11 4.69
CA ARG A 57 10.64 8.80 5.98
C ARG A 57 9.27 8.57 6.62
N PRO A 58 9.18 8.50 7.96
CA PRO A 58 7.91 8.33 8.63
C PRO A 58 7.00 9.56 8.40
N GLN A 59 5.69 9.36 8.35
CA GLN A 59 4.71 10.42 8.05
C GLN A 59 4.77 11.60 9.03
N ARG A 60 5.17 11.37 10.28
CA ARG A 60 5.43 12.43 11.28
C ARG A 60 6.50 13.45 10.84
N ASP A 61 7.33 13.08 9.87
CA ASP A 61 8.37 13.93 9.31
C ASP A 61 7.93 14.70 8.05
N MET A 62 6.71 14.48 7.57
CA MET A 62 6.10 15.19 6.43
C MET A 62 5.37 16.47 6.89
N ASN A 63 5.23 17.43 6.00
CA ASN A 63 4.54 18.69 6.23
C ASN A 63 3.02 18.57 6.06
N PHE A 64 2.58 17.74 5.11
CA PHE A 64 1.18 17.50 4.80
C PHE A 64 0.78 16.06 5.16
N PRO A 65 -0.20 15.87 6.07
CA PRO A 65 -0.68 14.53 6.43
C PRO A 65 -1.48 13.86 5.31
N ASP A 66 -1.95 14.62 4.31
CA ASP A 66 -2.71 14.14 3.14
C ASP A 66 -1.88 13.33 2.14
N VAL A 67 -0.55 13.25 2.31
CA VAL A 67 0.32 12.50 1.39
C VAL A 67 0.35 11.03 1.81
N GLU A 68 -0.52 10.25 1.16
CA GLU A 68 -0.70 8.78 1.24
C GLU A 68 -0.36 8.17 2.59
N SER A 69 -1.38 8.17 3.45
CA SER A 69 -1.40 7.44 4.71
C SER A 69 -0.96 5.97 4.53
N LEU A 70 -0.45 5.34 5.59
CA LEU A 70 -0.30 3.87 5.62
C LEU A 70 -1.62 3.17 5.23
N GLU A 71 -2.75 3.78 5.55
CA GLU A 71 -4.07 3.33 5.13
C GLU A 71 -4.28 3.41 3.63
N ASP A 72 -3.81 4.47 2.96
CA ASP A 72 -3.86 4.57 1.50
C ASP A 72 -2.95 3.55 0.83
N ARG A 73 -1.78 3.25 1.41
CA ARG A 73 -0.94 2.14 0.95
C ARG A 73 -1.61 0.78 1.13
N ARG A 74 -2.31 0.56 2.25
CA ARG A 74 -3.11 -0.65 2.50
C ARG A 74 -4.24 -0.77 1.49
N ARG A 75 -4.97 0.33 1.24
CA ARG A 75 -6.03 0.40 0.23
C ARG A 75 -5.48 0.16 -1.18
N HIS A 76 -4.36 0.76 -1.53
CA HIS A 76 -3.69 0.56 -2.81
C HIS A 76 -3.29 -0.91 -3.00
N ARG A 77 -2.63 -1.53 -2.00
CA ARG A 77 -2.29 -2.97 -2.05
C ARG A 77 -3.54 -3.85 -2.18
N GLN A 78 -4.63 -3.52 -1.50
CA GLN A 78 -5.90 -4.25 -1.62
C GLN A 78 -6.52 -4.11 -3.02
N VAL A 79 -6.50 -2.92 -3.60
CA VAL A 79 -6.98 -2.67 -4.97
C VAL A 79 -6.13 -3.45 -5.97
N GLN A 80 -4.79 -3.38 -5.85
CA GLN A 80 -3.87 -4.13 -6.71
C GLN A 80 -4.08 -5.65 -6.62
N ARG A 81 -4.29 -6.20 -5.41
CA ARG A 81 -4.64 -7.62 -5.25
C ARG A 81 -5.95 -7.99 -5.96
N ARG A 82 -6.96 -7.12 -5.92
CA ARG A 82 -8.25 -7.36 -6.61
C ARG A 82 -8.09 -7.34 -8.14
N ILE A 83 -7.26 -6.43 -8.64
CA ILE A 83 -6.95 -6.32 -10.07
C ILE A 83 -6.20 -7.56 -10.55
N ALA A 84 -5.14 -7.98 -9.85
CA ALA A 84 -4.37 -9.17 -10.22
C ALA A 84 -5.23 -10.46 -10.23
N ILE A 85 -6.18 -10.58 -9.29
CA ILE A 85 -7.15 -11.69 -9.29
C ILE A 85 -8.06 -11.63 -10.52
N ALA A 86 -8.55 -10.44 -10.88
CA ALA A 86 -9.39 -10.26 -12.05
C ALA A 86 -8.63 -10.54 -13.36
N GLU A 87 -7.39 -10.09 -13.48
CA GLU A 87 -6.52 -10.36 -14.62
C GLU A 87 -6.25 -11.86 -14.78
N HIS A 88 -5.97 -12.56 -13.67
CA HIS A 88 -5.80 -14.00 -13.68
C HIS A 88 -7.09 -14.73 -14.09
N ASP A 89 -8.25 -14.30 -13.57
CA ASP A 89 -9.55 -14.83 -13.98
C ASP A 89 -9.82 -14.58 -15.48
N GLU A 90 -9.43 -13.41 -16.02
CA GLU A 90 -9.52 -13.10 -17.45
C GLU A 90 -8.62 -13.99 -18.32
N GLN A 91 -7.41 -14.29 -17.88
CA GLN A 91 -6.51 -15.21 -18.59
C GLN A 91 -7.10 -16.62 -18.64
N LEU A 92 -7.63 -17.11 -17.52
CA LEU A 92 -8.35 -18.38 -17.46
C LEU A 92 -9.57 -18.37 -18.39
N MET A 93 -10.33 -17.26 -18.47
CA MET A 93 -11.44 -17.13 -19.41
C MET A 93 -10.99 -17.23 -20.87
N ARG A 94 -9.86 -16.63 -21.23
CA ARG A 94 -9.31 -16.71 -22.60
C ARG A 94 -8.91 -18.14 -22.96
N GLN A 95 -8.24 -18.83 -22.04
CA GLN A 95 -7.83 -20.22 -22.25
C GLN A 95 -9.04 -21.16 -22.33
N TRP A 96 -10.02 -20.99 -21.44
CA TRP A 96 -11.24 -21.79 -21.44
C TRP A 96 -12.06 -21.58 -22.71
N ARG A 97 -12.24 -20.33 -23.16
CA ARG A 97 -12.95 -20.00 -24.41
C ARG A 97 -12.24 -20.55 -25.65
N ALA A 98 -10.91 -20.65 -25.62
CA ALA A 98 -10.14 -21.28 -26.69
C ALA A 98 -10.31 -22.81 -26.70
N GLN A 99 -10.53 -23.43 -25.55
CA GLN A 99 -10.69 -24.88 -25.40
C GLN A 99 -12.13 -25.35 -25.66
N PHE A 100 -13.14 -24.54 -25.32
CA PHE A 100 -14.56 -24.87 -25.44
C PHE A 100 -15.35 -23.76 -26.16
N PRO A 101 -15.33 -23.72 -27.51
CA PRO A 101 -15.89 -22.61 -28.29
C PRO A 101 -17.43 -22.53 -28.33
N ASN A 102 -18.13 -23.65 -28.10
CA ASN A 102 -19.59 -23.74 -28.28
C ASN A 102 -20.38 -23.79 -26.97
N ASP A 103 -19.72 -23.71 -25.81
CA ASP A 103 -20.35 -23.96 -24.51
C ASP A 103 -20.32 -22.66 -23.67
N VAL A 104 -21.18 -21.69 -24.00
CA VAL A 104 -21.15 -20.36 -23.35
C VAL A 104 -21.82 -20.39 -21.98
N ASP A 105 -22.88 -21.18 -21.80
CA ASP A 105 -23.65 -21.24 -20.56
C ASP A 105 -22.88 -21.90 -19.40
N ASN A 106 -21.89 -22.74 -19.72
CA ASN A 106 -21.05 -23.44 -18.75
C ASN A 106 -19.90 -22.54 -18.21
N THR A 107 -19.55 -21.46 -18.92
CA THR A 107 -18.51 -20.50 -18.47
C THR A 107 -18.88 -19.86 -17.15
N ASP A 108 -20.09 -19.30 -17.06
CA ASP A 108 -20.53 -18.54 -15.90
C ASP A 108 -20.71 -19.43 -14.66
N ALA A 109 -21.12 -20.69 -14.85
CA ALA A 109 -21.21 -21.69 -13.80
C ALA A 109 -19.83 -22.08 -13.25
N PHE A 110 -18.86 -22.37 -14.12
CA PHE A 110 -17.48 -22.70 -13.72
C PHE A 110 -16.81 -21.57 -12.94
N PHE A 111 -16.95 -20.31 -13.39
CA PHE A 111 -16.38 -19.16 -12.68
C PHE A 111 -17.19 -18.75 -11.45
N ALA A 112 -18.50 -19.03 -11.40
CA ALA A 112 -19.29 -18.93 -10.17
C ALA A 112 -18.79 -19.93 -9.12
N ASP A 113 -18.46 -21.15 -9.52
CA ASP A 113 -17.89 -22.17 -8.64
C ASP A 113 -16.48 -21.79 -8.18
N LEU A 114 -15.61 -21.28 -9.06
CA LEU A 114 -14.28 -20.76 -8.67
C LEU A 114 -14.38 -19.59 -7.66
N ARG A 115 -15.41 -18.73 -7.80
CA ARG A 115 -15.71 -17.65 -6.84
C ARG A 115 -16.29 -18.21 -5.54
N ALA A 116 -17.08 -19.27 -5.58
CA ALA A 116 -17.64 -19.96 -4.42
C ALA A 116 -16.55 -20.71 -3.63
N GLN A 117 -15.63 -21.40 -4.32
CA GLN A 117 -14.45 -22.06 -3.76
C GLN A 117 -13.59 -21.06 -2.98
N ARG A 118 -13.30 -19.90 -3.57
CA ARG A 118 -12.56 -18.80 -2.89
C ARG A 118 -13.31 -18.25 -1.67
N ARG A 119 -14.65 -18.14 -1.73
CA ARG A 119 -15.47 -17.75 -0.57
C ARG A 119 -15.44 -18.81 0.53
N SER A 120 -15.49 -20.09 0.17
CA SER A 120 -15.41 -21.22 1.08
C SER A 120 -14.05 -21.27 1.76
N ASN A 121 -12.96 -21.13 0.99
CA ASN A 121 -11.60 -21.04 1.54
C ASN A 121 -11.47 -19.87 2.51
N ARG A 122 -11.99 -18.68 2.19
CA ARG A 122 -11.97 -17.54 3.15
C ARG A 122 -12.73 -17.83 4.44
N ARG A 123 -13.86 -18.56 4.39
CA ARG A 123 -14.59 -18.98 5.59
C ARG A 123 -13.83 -20.03 6.38
N HIS A 124 -13.19 -20.97 5.69
CA HIS A 124 -12.35 -21.99 6.31
C HIS A 124 -11.13 -21.37 6.99
N HIS A 125 -10.37 -20.50 6.31
CA HIS A 125 -9.26 -19.76 6.89
C HIS A 125 -9.68 -18.91 8.09
N ARG A 126 -10.82 -18.24 7.99
CA ARG A 126 -11.38 -17.48 9.11
C ARG A 126 -11.78 -18.38 10.28
N ALA A 127 -12.40 -19.53 10.03
CA ALA A 127 -12.79 -20.49 11.06
C ALA A 127 -11.57 -21.14 11.73
N VAL A 128 -10.51 -21.44 10.97
CA VAL A 128 -9.23 -21.94 11.51
C VAL A 128 -8.54 -20.87 12.35
N ALA A 129 -8.51 -19.61 11.90
CA ALA A 129 -7.99 -18.50 12.70
C ALA A 129 -8.81 -18.26 13.98
N GLU A 130 -10.14 -18.35 13.89
CA GLU A 130 -11.04 -18.27 15.07
C GLU A 130 -10.81 -19.45 16.03
N PHE A 131 -10.54 -20.65 15.53
CA PHE A 131 -10.18 -21.82 16.33
C PHE A 131 -8.80 -21.67 17.00
N GLU A 132 -7.82 -21.10 16.30
CA GLU A 132 -6.48 -20.84 16.81
C GLU A 132 -6.45 -19.70 17.84
N LEU A 133 -7.42 -18.77 17.80
CA LEU A 133 -7.62 -17.75 18.84
C LEU A 133 -8.06 -18.34 20.18
N ASP A 134 -8.77 -19.47 20.16
CA ASP A 134 -9.19 -20.19 21.37
C ASP A 134 -8.07 -21.08 21.93
N ASN A 135 -6.92 -21.17 21.24
CA ASN A 135 -5.73 -21.87 21.72
C ASN A 135 -5.01 -21.03 22.79
N PRO A 136 -4.82 -21.55 24.02
CA PRO A 136 -4.19 -20.81 25.12
C PRO A 136 -2.70 -20.46 24.89
N ASN A 137 -2.06 -21.04 23.88
CA ASN A 137 -0.68 -20.72 23.50
C ASN A 137 -0.57 -19.59 22.45
N THR A 138 -1.70 -19.08 21.94
CA THR A 138 -1.70 -18.03 20.92
C THR A 138 -1.49 -16.65 21.55
N THR A 139 -0.46 -15.94 21.09
CA THR A 139 -0.06 -14.62 21.64
C THR A 139 -0.69 -13.43 20.93
N TRP A 140 -1.48 -13.66 19.88
CA TRP A 140 -2.03 -12.60 19.04
C TRP A 140 -3.45 -12.24 19.44
N ALA A 141 -3.77 -10.95 19.46
CA ALA A 141 -5.12 -10.49 19.75
C ALA A 141 -6.09 -10.84 18.60
N LYS A 142 -7.38 -11.00 18.93
CA LYS A 142 -8.48 -11.29 17.98
C LYS A 142 -8.56 -10.35 16.78
N ASN A 143 -8.08 -9.11 16.94
CA ASN A 143 -8.10 -8.08 15.90
C ASN A 143 -6.68 -7.74 15.37
N ASP A 144 -5.67 -8.60 15.59
CA ASP A 144 -4.33 -8.37 15.05
C ASP A 144 -4.33 -8.54 13.52
N PRO A 145 -3.94 -7.52 12.74
CA PRO A 145 -3.90 -7.61 11.28
C PRO A 145 -2.92 -8.68 10.76
N ARG A 146 -2.04 -9.26 11.59
CA ARG A 146 -1.21 -10.41 11.21
C ARG A 146 -2.03 -11.66 10.89
N TRP A 147 -3.25 -11.79 11.41
CA TRP A 147 -4.16 -12.89 11.04
C TRP A 147 -4.50 -12.89 9.54
N ASP A 148 -4.48 -11.71 8.90
CA ASP A 148 -4.70 -11.61 7.45
C ASP A 148 -3.46 -12.00 6.62
N ASP A 149 -2.28 -12.11 7.25
CA ASP A 149 -0.99 -12.28 6.57
C ASP A 149 -0.32 -13.66 6.84
N ILE A 150 -0.72 -14.42 7.87
CA ILE A 150 -0.11 -15.73 8.28
C ILE A 150 0.13 -16.70 7.12
N TRP A 151 -0.77 -16.76 6.14
CA TRP A 151 -0.70 -17.73 5.04
C TRP A 151 -0.61 -17.06 3.66
N THR A 152 -0.08 -15.83 3.58
CA THR A 152 0.25 -15.20 2.28
C THR A 152 1.63 -15.58 1.74
N GLU A 153 2.40 -16.41 2.46
CA GLU A 153 3.61 -17.03 1.94
C GLU A 153 3.29 -18.46 1.47
N THR A 154 3.29 -18.66 0.15
CA THR A 154 4.01 -19.72 -0.55
C THR A 154 3.84 -19.46 -2.05
N THR A 155 4.88 -18.90 -2.67
CA THR A 155 5.39 -19.23 -4.03
C THR A 155 6.26 -18.07 -4.53
N SER A 156 7.48 -18.04 -4.04
CA SER A 156 8.68 -17.61 -4.77
C SER A 156 9.83 -18.44 -4.23
N ASP A 157 10.56 -19.07 -5.15
CA ASP A 157 11.72 -19.98 -5.00
C ASP A 157 11.35 -21.39 -4.45
N ASP A 158 11.66 -22.52 -5.09
CA ASP A 158 12.82 -22.93 -5.90
C ASP A 158 12.44 -24.01 -6.97
N GLU A 159 13.28 -24.06 -8.03
CA GLU A 159 13.48 -25.04 -9.12
C GLU A 159 12.44 -25.22 -10.25
#